data_AF-A0A544XXH5-F1
#
_entry.id   AF-A0A544XXH5-F1
#
_cell.length_a   1.000
_cell.length_b   1.000
_cell.length_c   1.000
_cell.angle_alpha   90.00
_cell.angle_beta   90.00
_cell.angle_gamma   90.00
#
_symmetry.space_group_name_H-M   'P 1'
#
loop_
_entity.id
_entity.type
_entity.pdbx_description
1 polymer ?
#
loop_
_entity_poly.entity_id
_entity_poly.type
_entity_poly.pdbx_seq_one_letter_code
_entity_poly.pdbx_strand_id
1 'polypeptide(L)' 'MTHNSRAIAAARPVFAGWRIMRSDAGRLWATRERPFPAAVEEAGAHRTVDADDLVELCQVIAAQEGLAEQAAR' A
#
# COMPACT_ATOMS: atom_id res chain seq x y z
N MET A 1 14.51 19.83 2.07
CA MET A 1 13.49 18.90 1.55
C MET A 1 12.72 18.35 2.75
N THR A 2 11.68 19.06 3.19
CA THR A 2 10.85 18.64 4.32
C THR A 2 9.47 18.32 3.78
N HIS A 3 9.36 17.22 3.04
CA HIS A 3 8.05 16.66 2.76
C HIS A 3 7.69 15.72 3.92
N ASN A 4 6.49 15.92 4.46
CA ASN A 4 5.58 14.83 4.79
C ASN A 4 5.55 14.13 6.15
N SER A 5 6.05 14.69 7.25
CA SER A 5 5.77 14.11 8.59
C SER A 5 4.25 14.04 8.87
N ARG A 6 3.49 15.06 8.41
CA ARG A 6 2.04 15.15 8.66
C ARG A 6 1.19 14.25 7.76
N ALA A 7 1.53 14.12 6.48
CA ALA A 7 0.76 13.25 5.58
C ALA A 7 1.05 11.77 5.85
N ILE A 8 2.29 11.42 6.21
CA ILE A 8 2.60 10.05 6.66
C ILE A 8 1.80 9.74 7.93
N ALA A 9 1.71 10.67 8.88
CA ALA A 9 0.92 10.46 10.10
C ALA A 9 -0.58 10.21 9.82
N ALA A 10 -1.17 10.96 8.88
CA ALA A 10 -2.56 10.76 8.46
C ALA A 10 -2.79 9.43 7.74
N ALA A 11 -1.80 8.95 6.99
CA ALA A 11 -1.85 7.72 6.23
C ALA A 11 -1.44 6.46 7.03
N ARG A 12 -0.96 6.61 8.27
CA ARG A 12 -0.54 5.50 9.15
C ARG A 12 -1.56 4.34 9.24
N PRO A 13 -2.88 4.57 9.32
CA PRO A 13 -3.84 3.46 9.36
C PRO A 13 -3.84 2.65 8.06
N VAL A 14 -3.77 3.33 6.91
CA VAL A 14 -3.75 2.70 5.57
C VAL A 14 -2.49 1.87 5.38
N PHE A 15 -1.37 2.33 5.92
CA PHE A 15 -0.08 1.63 5.81
C PHE A 15 0.17 0.58 6.90
N ALA A 16 -0.79 0.31 7.78
CA ALA A 16 -0.60 -0.71 8.81
C ALA A 16 -0.33 -2.09 8.17
N GLY A 17 0.85 -2.66 8.41
CA GLY A 17 1.30 -3.92 7.80
C GLY A 17 1.95 -3.77 6.42
N TRP A 18 2.21 -2.54 5.96
CA TRP A 18 2.91 -2.23 4.72
C TRP A 18 4.24 -1.54 4.99
N ARG A 19 5.28 -2.00 4.29
CA ARG A 19 6.60 -1.35 4.27
C ARG A 19 6.71 -0.47 3.04
N ILE A 20 6.87 0.83 3.25
CA ILE A 20 7.04 1.83 2.19
C ILE A 20 8.52 2.07 1.94
N MET A 21 8.88 2.16 0.68
CA MET A 21 10.20 2.47 0.19
C MET A 21 10.10 3.51 -0.93
N ARG A 22 11.15 4.31 -1.08
CA ARG A 22 11.24 5.32 -2.14
C ARG A 22 12.46 5.02 -2.97
N SER A 23 12.28 4.97 -4.29
CA SER A 23 13.38 4.84 -5.23
C SER A 23 14.15 6.15 -5.36
N ASP A 24 15.39 6.08 -5.84
CA ASP A 24 16.22 7.26 -6.12
C ASP A 24 15.62 8.15 -7.21
N ALA A 25 14.80 7.58 -8.10
CA ALA A 25 14.04 8.31 -9.12
C ALA A 25 12.78 9.01 -8.57
N GLY A 26 12.52 8.91 -7.26
CA GLY A 26 11.41 9.57 -6.60
C GLY A 26 10.11 8.77 -6.52
N ARG A 27 9.96 7.70 -7.33
CA ARG A 27 8.82 6.77 -7.27
C ARG A 27 8.74 6.08 -5.92
N LEU A 28 7.51 5.90 -5.42
CA LEU A 28 7.22 5.19 -4.19
C LEU A 28 6.76 3.77 -4.49
N TRP A 29 7.09 2.86 -3.59
CA TRP A 29 6.57 1.51 -3.62
C TRP A 29 6.31 1.03 -2.20
N ALA A 30 5.33 0.17 -2.05
CA ALA A 30 4.97 -0.44 -0.79
C ALA A 30 4.82 -1.94 -0.97
N THR A 31 5.31 -2.70 0.01
CA THR A 31 5.13 -4.14 0.06
C THR A 31 4.50 -4.55 1.38
N ARG A 32 3.52 -5.45 1.33
CA ARG A 32 2.86 -5.97 2.52
C ARG A 32 3.81 -6.92 3.26
N GLU A 33 3.93 -6.73 4.57
CA GLU A 33 4.81 -7.52 5.43
C GLU A 33 4.34 -8.96 5.55
N ARG A 34 3.02 -9.17 5.59
CA ARG A 34 2.40 -10.49 5.51
C ARG A 34 1.77 -10.65 4.12
N PRO A 35 2.05 -11.76 3.41
CA PRO A 35 1.38 -12.04 2.14
C PRO A 35 -0.14 -12.05 2.28
N PHE A 36 -0.83 -11.84 1.16
CA PHE A 36 -2.25 -12.10 1.10
C PHE A 36 -2.49 -13.63 1.07
N PRO A 37 -3.67 -14.11 1.54
CA PRO A 37 -4.10 -15.48 1.26
C PRO A 37 -4.17 -15.72 -0.26
N ALA A 38 -3.93 -16.95 -0.71
CA ALA A 38 -3.94 -17.28 -2.14
C ALA A 38 -5.25 -16.87 -2.83
N ALA A 39 -6.41 -17.08 -2.20
CA ALA A 39 -7.71 -16.69 -2.76
C ALA A 39 -7.85 -15.17 -3.01
N VAL A 40 -7.15 -14.36 -2.22
CA VAL A 40 -7.14 -12.90 -2.35
C VAL A 40 -6.20 -12.46 -3.47
N GLU A 41 -5.05 -13.13 -3.62
CA GLU A 41 -4.13 -12.89 -4.74
C GLU A 41 -4.76 -13.30 -6.08
N GLU A 42 -5.48 -14.43 -6.12
CA GLU A 42 -6.27 -14.86 -7.30
C GLU A 42 -7.43 -13.90 -7.63
N ALA A 43 -7.94 -13.17 -6.62
CA ALA A 43 -8.91 -12.11 -6.84
C ALA A 43 -8.29 -10.82 -7.42
N GLY A 44 -6.97 -10.80 -7.64
CA GLY A 44 -6.22 -9.69 -8.23
C GLY A 44 -5.54 -8.77 -7.22
N ALA A 45 -5.49 -9.12 -5.93
CA ALA A 45 -4.77 -8.31 -4.96
C ALA A 45 -3.25 -8.47 -5.13
N HIS A 46 -2.54 -7.36 -5.18
CA HIS A 46 -1.09 -7.34 -5.30
C HIS A 46 -0.42 -7.02 -3.97
N ARG A 47 0.47 -7.92 -3.52
CA ARG A 47 1.28 -7.73 -2.31
C ARG A 47 2.24 -6.53 -2.40
N THR A 48 2.66 -6.16 -3.60
CA THR A 48 3.59 -5.05 -3.84
C THR A 48 2.98 -4.12 -4.87
N VAL A 49 2.96 -2.84 -4.56
CA VAL A 49 2.36 -1.79 -5.39
C VAL A 49 3.28 -0.58 -5.43
N ASP A 50 3.23 0.18 -6.52
CA ASP A 50 3.97 1.43 -6.69
C ASP A 50 3.04 2.58 -7.08
N ALA A 51 3.53 3.80 -6.89
CA ALA A 51 2.83 5.04 -7.20
C ALA A 51 3.82 6.19 -7.31
N ASP A 52 3.41 7.26 -7.99
CA ASP A 52 4.25 8.45 -8.16
C ASP A 52 4.24 9.36 -6.93
N ASP A 53 3.16 9.32 -6.14
CA ASP A 53 3.05 10.07 -4.89
C ASP A 53 2.38 9.30 -3.74
N LEU A 54 2.42 9.88 -2.54
CA LEU A 54 1.93 9.23 -1.32
C LEU A 54 0.41 9.08 -1.31
N VAL A 55 -0.33 9.99 -1.94
CA VAL A 55 -1.80 9.96 -1.99
C VAL A 55 -2.23 8.81 -2.88
N GLU A 56 -1.64 8.70 -4.06
CA GLU A 56 -1.87 7.58 -4.97
C GLU A 56 -1.47 6.25 -4.31
N LEU A 57 -0.31 6.19 -3.65
CA LEU A 57 0.12 4.99 -2.93
C LEU A 57 -0.90 4.56 -1.86
N CYS A 58 -1.50 5.51 -1.13
CA CYS A 58 -2.54 5.20 -0.15
C CYS A 58 -3.80 4.62 -0.83
N GLN A 59 -4.22 5.19 -1.94
CA GLN A 59 -5.39 4.74 -2.68
C GLN A 59 -5.18 3.32 -3.22
N VAL A 60 -4.01 3.05 -3.79
CA VAL A 60 -3.68 1.73 -4.33
C VAL A 60 -3.63 0.69 -3.21
N ILE A 61 -3.02 0.98 -2.06
CA ILE A 61 -3.00 0.07 -0.90
C ILE A 61 -4.42 -0.17 -0.35
N ALA A 62 -5.23 0.88 -0.21
CA ALA A 62 -6.61 0.74 0.23
C ALA A 62 -7.43 -0.14 -0.72
N ALA A 63 -7.17 -0.07 -2.04
CA ALA A 63 -7.79 -0.97 -3.00
C ALA A 63 -7.35 -2.43 -2.79
N GLN A 64 -6.07 -2.70 -2.50
CA GLN A 64 -5.59 -4.06 -2.22
C GLN A 64 -6.21 -4.65 -0.95
N GLU A 65 -6.27 -3.87 0.14
CA GLU A 65 -6.91 -4.32 1.38
C GLU A 65 -8.44 -4.46 1.21
N GLY A 66 -9.07 -3.63 0.37
CA GLY A 66 -10.48 -3.77 0.02
C GLY A 66 -10.79 -5.08 -0.71
N LEU A 67 -9.90 -5.52 -1.63
CA LEU A 67 -10.00 -6.84 -2.27
C LEU A 67 -9.86 -7.97 -1.23
N ALA A 68 -8.95 -7.81 -0.27
CA ALA A 68 -8.74 -8.77 0.81
C ALA A 68 -9.97 -8.89 1.72
N GLU A 69 -10.60 -7.77 2.07
CA GLU A 69 -11.83 -7.77 2.88
C GLU A 69 -13.01 -8.40 2.14
N GLN A 70 -13.12 -8.18 0.83
CA GLN A 70 -14.19 -8.76 0.01
C GLN A 70 -14.04 -10.28 -0.13
N ALA A 71 -12.83 -10.77 -0.36
CA ALA A 71 -12.55 -12.19 -0.51
C ALA A 71 -12.53 -12.96 0.83
N ALA A 72 -12.51 -12.27 1.97
CA ALA A 72 -12.64 -12.87 3.30
C ALA A 72 -14.10 -13.05 3.77
N ARG A 73 -15.09 -12.57 2.99
CA ARG A 73 -16.53 -12.77 3.24
C ARG A 73 -17.03 -14.05 2.58
#